data_AF-A0A7W8G0J6-F1
#
_entry.id   AF-A0A7W8G0J6-F1
#
_cell.length_a   1.000
_cell.length_b   1.000
_cell.length_c   1.000
_cell.angle_alpha   90.00
_cell.angle_beta   90.00
_cell.angle_gamma   90.00
#
_symmetry.space_group_name_H-M   'P 1'
#
loop_
_entity.id
_entity.type
_entity.pdbx_description
1 polymer ?
#
loop_
_entity_poly.entity_id
_entity_poly.type
_entity_poly.pdbx_seq_one_letter_code
_entity_poly.pdbx_strand_id
1 'polypeptide(L)'
;MHTRSPCLLALLALSCALSAPASAAALPACPNFLDGLEIVPVGTLTGGAGAPIQFVTHGNYTVKLDRHTVTITDPLGRNTIQHWGDPHENLNGKHIKDWNGAQRTLLLGDDTRITLEASGPHGVVVLTSIYDGRHNVQIDNATNTIVHTSTSLADTLCHERTQHDGETARFSTDAQTGIAVYRQVYVEDAAFQTTPDDQMLGTTGGFENPNQVNDYYDDPRLGHT
;
A
#
# COMPACT_ATOMS: atom_id res chain seq x y z
N MET A 1 -74.06 -9.62 -8.20
CA MET A 1 -73.04 -8.97 -7.34
C MET A 1 -71.82 -9.88 -7.29
N HIS A 2 -70.75 -9.58 -8.03
CA HIS A 2 -69.38 -10.02 -7.75
C HIS A 2 -68.46 -9.27 -8.73
N THR A 3 -67.93 -8.15 -8.26
CA THR A 3 -66.95 -7.31 -8.94
C THR A 3 -65.56 -7.90 -8.75
N ARG A 4 -64.87 -8.25 -9.83
CA ARG A 4 -63.45 -8.65 -9.80
C ARG A 4 -62.58 -7.41 -10.02
N SER A 5 -61.75 -7.11 -9.03
CA SER A 5 -60.69 -6.09 -9.07
C SER A 5 -59.60 -6.47 -10.08
N PRO A 6 -58.98 -5.50 -10.77
CA PRO A 6 -57.73 -5.73 -11.47
C PRO A 6 -56.53 -5.59 -10.51
N CYS A 7 -55.66 -6.60 -10.54
CA CYS A 7 -54.37 -6.58 -9.86
C CYS A 7 -53.39 -5.78 -10.73
N LEU A 8 -53.00 -4.58 -10.26
CA LEU A 8 -52.02 -3.72 -10.91
C LEU A 8 -50.62 -4.21 -10.54
N LEU A 9 -49.91 -4.82 -11.49
CA LEU A 9 -48.54 -5.29 -11.32
C LEU A 9 -47.59 -4.15 -11.71
N ALA A 10 -47.07 -3.41 -10.73
CA ALA A 10 -46.05 -2.39 -10.94
C ALA A 10 -44.66 -3.05 -10.93
N LEU A 11 -44.04 -3.14 -12.11
CA LEU A 11 -42.68 -3.63 -12.30
C LEU A 11 -41.71 -2.46 -12.01
N LEU A 12 -41.18 -2.38 -10.78
CA LEU A 12 -40.12 -1.43 -10.43
C LEU A 12 -38.79 -2.00 -10.93
N ALA A 13 -38.30 -1.51 -12.07
CA ALA A 13 -36.95 -1.79 -12.53
C ALA A 13 -35.96 -0.97 -11.69
N LEU A 14 -35.36 -1.60 -10.69
CA LEU A 14 -34.26 -1.02 -9.92
C LEU A 14 -33.00 -1.10 -10.79
N SER A 15 -32.71 -0.04 -11.54
CA SER A 15 -31.46 0.11 -12.27
C SER A 15 -30.31 0.28 -11.26
N CYS A 16 -29.53 -0.78 -11.07
CA CYS A 16 -28.21 -0.69 -10.44
C CYS A 16 -27.35 0.25 -11.30
N ALA A 17 -27.18 1.50 -10.86
CA ALA A 17 -26.15 2.37 -11.41
C ALA A 17 -24.80 1.81 -10.98
N LEU A 18 -24.10 1.13 -11.89
CA LEU A 18 -22.68 0.87 -11.71
C LEU A 18 -21.98 2.23 -11.75
N SER A 19 -21.56 2.72 -10.58
CA SER A 19 -20.61 3.82 -10.49
C SER A 19 -19.31 3.36 -11.14
N ALA A 20 -18.88 4.05 -12.21
CA ALA A 20 -17.56 3.86 -12.78
C ALA A 20 -16.50 4.03 -11.69
N PRO A 21 -15.40 3.25 -11.70
CA PRO A 21 -14.30 3.48 -10.78
C PRO A 21 -13.81 4.92 -10.97
N ALA A 22 -13.59 5.62 -9.86
CA ALA A 22 -12.99 6.94 -9.89
C ALA A 22 -11.68 6.85 -10.69
N SER A 23 -11.63 7.55 -11.82
CA SER A 23 -10.39 7.75 -12.56
C SER A 23 -9.39 8.33 -11.57
N ALA A 24 -8.21 7.71 -11.44
CA ALA A 24 -7.09 8.31 -10.72
C ALA A 24 -6.95 9.76 -11.19
N ALA A 25 -7.17 10.71 -10.30
CA ALA A 25 -7.05 12.11 -10.62
C ALA A 25 -5.60 12.37 -11.07
N ALA A 26 -5.41 13.21 -12.09
CA ALA A 26 -4.07 13.60 -12.51
C ALA A 26 -3.35 14.25 -11.31
N LEU A 27 -2.15 13.76 -11.02
CA LEU A 27 -1.34 14.25 -9.91
C LEU A 27 -1.04 15.75 -10.10
N PRO A 28 -0.97 16.54 -9.02
CA PRO A 28 -0.62 17.95 -9.11
C PRO A 28 0.77 18.12 -9.74
N ALA A 29 0.92 19.12 -10.61
CA ALA A 29 2.20 19.42 -11.25
C ALA A 29 3.20 19.99 -10.24
N CYS A 30 4.40 19.44 -10.19
CA CYS A 30 5.45 19.85 -9.27
C CYS A 30 6.34 20.96 -9.86
N PRO A 31 6.67 22.03 -9.09
CA PRO A 31 7.58 23.07 -9.55
C PRO A 31 9.01 22.54 -9.69
N ASN A 32 9.69 22.93 -10.77
CA ASN A 32 11.10 22.61 -10.98
C ASN A 32 11.99 23.38 -9.99
N PHE A 33 12.65 22.69 -9.06
CA PHE A 33 13.75 23.25 -8.28
C PHE A 33 15.10 22.79 -8.84
N LEU A 34 16.12 23.65 -8.74
CA LEU A 34 17.47 23.30 -9.15
C LEU A 34 18.05 22.26 -8.19
N ASP A 35 18.30 21.06 -8.70
CA ASP A 35 18.85 19.95 -7.95
C ASP A 35 20.34 20.21 -7.60
N GLY A 36 20.64 20.27 -6.30
CA GLY A 36 22.00 20.16 -5.79
C GLY A 36 22.52 18.73 -6.02
N LEU A 37 23.74 18.63 -6.57
CA LEU A 37 24.42 17.38 -6.91
C LEU A 37 24.87 16.61 -5.64
N GLU A 38 23.97 15.84 -5.06
CA GLU A 38 24.36 14.67 -4.26
C GLU A 38 23.89 13.42 -5.00
N ILE A 39 24.84 12.55 -5.35
CA ILE A 39 24.54 11.25 -5.96
C ILE A 39 24.12 10.32 -4.82
N VAL A 40 22.84 10.34 -4.50
CA VAL A 40 22.25 9.37 -3.57
C VAL A 40 21.98 8.08 -4.35
N PRO A 41 22.38 6.89 -3.85
CA PRO A 41 21.96 5.63 -4.44
C PRO A 41 20.44 5.57 -4.54
N VAL A 42 19.93 5.08 -5.67
CA VAL A 42 18.49 4.91 -5.91
C VAL A 42 18.20 3.47 -6.28
N GLY A 43 16.99 3.03 -5.99
CA GLY A 43 16.51 1.71 -6.37
C GLY A 43 16.42 1.49 -7.88
N THR A 44 16.24 0.22 -8.25
CA THR A 44 16.15 -0.25 -9.64
C THR A 44 14.76 -0.78 -9.95
N LEU A 45 14.22 -0.37 -11.10
CA LEU A 45 12.89 -0.75 -11.57
C LEU A 45 13.00 -1.73 -12.74
N THR A 46 12.21 -2.80 -12.71
CA THR A 46 12.10 -3.80 -13.78
C THR A 46 10.65 -4.21 -13.99
N GLY A 47 10.31 -4.64 -15.22
CA GLY A 47 8.95 -5.04 -15.59
C GLY A 47 8.07 -3.88 -16.08
N GLY A 48 6.75 -4.00 -15.89
CA GLY A 48 5.75 -3.03 -16.35
C GLY A 48 5.10 -3.39 -17.69
N ALA A 49 4.32 -2.45 -18.24
CA ALA A 49 3.54 -2.62 -19.46
C ALA A 49 2.55 -3.81 -19.40
N GLY A 50 1.84 -3.96 -18.28
CA GLY A 50 0.87 -5.03 -18.07
C GLY A 50 1.44 -6.29 -17.41
N ALA A 51 2.77 -6.45 -17.37
CA ALA A 51 3.44 -7.53 -16.65
C ALA A 51 3.75 -7.11 -15.19
N PRO A 52 3.97 -8.08 -14.27
CA PRO A 52 4.38 -7.76 -12.90
C PRO A 52 5.58 -6.81 -12.87
N ILE A 53 5.55 -5.87 -11.92
CA ILE A 53 6.59 -4.88 -11.69
C ILE A 53 7.41 -5.31 -10.48
N GLN A 54 8.73 -5.14 -10.56
CA GLN A 54 9.61 -5.28 -9.42
C GLN A 54 10.48 -4.03 -9.28
N PHE A 55 10.46 -3.45 -8.08
CA PHE A 55 11.35 -2.40 -7.64
C PHE A 55 12.28 -2.94 -6.54
N VAL A 56 13.58 -2.74 -6.67
CA VAL A 56 14.55 -3.07 -5.62
C VAL A 56 15.08 -1.75 -5.06
N THR A 57 14.84 -1.48 -3.79
CA THR A 57 15.23 -0.22 -3.14
C THR A 57 16.74 -0.09 -2.98
N HIS A 58 17.25 1.09 -2.64
CA HIS A 58 18.67 1.27 -2.32
C HIS A 58 19.15 0.40 -1.14
N GLY A 59 18.27 0.06 -0.20
CA GLY A 59 18.55 -0.86 0.91
C GLY A 59 18.34 -2.35 0.58
N ASN A 60 18.07 -2.70 -0.67
CA ASN A 60 17.80 -4.06 -1.17
C ASN A 60 16.47 -4.68 -0.73
N TYR A 61 15.48 -3.89 -0.29
CA TYR A 61 14.11 -4.41 -0.21
C TYR A 61 13.61 -4.67 -1.62
N THR A 62 12.86 -5.76 -1.81
CA THR A 62 12.23 -6.07 -3.10
C THR A 62 10.73 -5.84 -3.00
N VAL A 63 10.22 -4.86 -3.73
CA VAL A 63 8.79 -4.56 -3.87
C VAL A 63 8.30 -5.16 -5.17
N LYS A 64 7.46 -6.20 -5.09
CA LYS A 64 6.80 -6.83 -6.24
C LYS A 64 5.34 -6.40 -6.28
N LEU A 65 4.90 -5.94 -7.44
CA LEU A 65 3.53 -5.56 -7.70
C LEU A 65 2.99 -6.44 -8.82
N ASP A 66 1.90 -7.14 -8.53
CA ASP A 66 1.08 -7.75 -9.56
C ASP A 66 -0.38 -7.39 -9.31
N ARG A 67 -0.82 -6.42 -10.10
CA ARG A 67 -2.07 -5.72 -9.97
C ARG A 67 -2.24 -5.15 -8.56
N HIS A 68 -3.33 -5.51 -7.90
CA HIS A 68 -3.66 -5.08 -6.55
C HIS A 68 -2.93 -5.88 -5.45
N THR A 69 -2.02 -6.79 -5.81
CA THR A 69 -1.16 -7.48 -4.85
C THR A 69 0.20 -6.80 -4.81
N VAL A 70 0.57 -6.30 -3.64
CA VAL A 70 1.87 -5.68 -3.37
C VAL A 70 2.59 -6.50 -2.32
N THR A 71 3.77 -7.02 -2.65
CA THR A 71 4.59 -7.85 -1.77
C THR A 71 5.96 -7.21 -1.58
N ILE A 72 6.31 -6.88 -0.34
CA ILE A 72 7.59 -6.30 0.06
C ILE A 72 8.39 -7.41 0.73
N THR A 73 9.57 -7.73 0.19
CA THR A 73 10.52 -8.67 0.79
C THR A 73 11.69 -7.92 1.38
N ASP A 74 12.11 -8.31 2.58
CA ASP A 74 13.27 -7.73 3.26
C ASP A 74 14.60 -7.98 2.51
N PRO A 75 15.68 -7.27 2.86
CA PRO A 75 16.99 -7.43 2.23
C PRO A 75 17.61 -8.82 2.42
N LEU A 76 17.13 -9.59 3.40
CA LEU A 76 17.57 -10.97 3.64
C LEU A 76 16.85 -11.98 2.75
N GLY A 77 15.81 -11.57 2.02
CA GLY A 77 14.99 -12.45 1.18
C GLY A 77 14.13 -13.42 1.98
N ARG A 78 13.83 -13.12 3.24
CA ARG A 78 13.20 -14.04 4.21
C ARG A 78 11.83 -13.57 4.66
N ASN A 79 11.73 -12.30 5.02
CA ASN A 79 10.51 -11.77 5.60
C ASN A 79 9.74 -10.97 4.57
N THR A 80 8.41 -11.13 4.56
CA THR A 80 7.53 -10.49 3.60
C THR A 80 6.35 -9.81 4.27
N ILE A 81 6.05 -8.58 3.86
CA ILE A 81 4.75 -7.96 4.02
C ILE A 81 4.00 -8.07 2.71
N GLN A 82 2.72 -8.45 2.77
CA GLN A 82 1.85 -8.52 1.59
C GLN A 82 0.55 -7.76 1.84
N HIS A 83 0.20 -6.91 0.89
CA HIS A 83 -1.11 -6.27 0.76
C HIS A 83 -1.83 -6.87 -0.45
N TRP A 84 -3.07 -7.35 -0.28
CA TRP A 84 -3.82 -8.02 -1.36
C TRP A 84 -5.33 -8.02 -1.07
N GLY A 85 -6.17 -8.21 -2.08
CA GLY A 85 -7.63 -8.26 -1.89
C GLY A 85 -8.21 -6.92 -1.42
N ASP A 86 -8.99 -6.95 -0.33
CA ASP A 86 -9.78 -5.85 0.24
C ASP A 86 -9.18 -5.22 1.52
N PRO A 87 -8.09 -4.48 1.38
CA PRO A 87 -6.73 -4.99 1.41
C PRO A 87 -6.42 -5.68 2.75
N HIS A 88 -6.15 -6.97 2.67
CA HIS A 88 -5.58 -7.77 3.75
C HIS A 88 -4.09 -7.46 3.91
N GLU A 89 -3.61 -7.38 5.14
CA GLU A 89 -2.19 -7.28 5.49
C GLU A 89 -1.69 -8.60 6.07
N ASN A 90 -0.68 -9.19 5.42
CA ASN A 90 -0.04 -10.41 5.88
C ASN A 90 1.44 -10.17 6.20
N LEU A 91 1.92 -10.77 7.30
CA LEU A 91 3.34 -10.93 7.62
C LEU A 91 3.72 -12.40 7.48
N ASN A 92 4.69 -12.72 6.61
CA ASN A 92 5.10 -14.08 6.27
C ASN A 92 3.92 -15.04 6.00
N GLY A 93 2.86 -14.53 5.35
CA GLY A 93 1.67 -15.31 5.00
C GLY A 93 0.63 -15.47 6.11
N LYS A 94 0.91 -15.08 7.35
CA LYS A 94 -0.10 -14.95 8.42
C LYS A 94 -0.80 -13.60 8.27
N HIS A 95 -2.12 -13.62 8.22
CA HIS A 95 -2.94 -12.40 8.29
C HIS A 95 -2.76 -11.70 9.63
N ILE A 96 -2.61 -10.38 9.59
CA ILE A 96 -2.38 -9.50 10.74
C ILE A 96 -3.57 -8.54 10.94
N LYS A 97 -4.02 -7.88 9.86
CA LYS A 97 -5.17 -6.97 9.90
C LYS A 97 -5.68 -6.66 8.49
N ASP A 98 -6.89 -6.11 8.41
CA ASP A 98 -7.34 -5.39 7.21
C ASP A 98 -7.21 -3.87 7.39
N TRP A 99 -7.27 -3.11 6.30
CA TRP A 99 -7.22 -1.65 6.37
C TRP A 99 -8.47 -1.07 7.02
N ASN A 100 -8.31 0.09 7.67
CA ASN A 100 -9.42 0.91 8.17
C ASN A 100 -9.70 2.08 7.23
N GLY A 101 -8.68 2.56 6.53
CA GLY A 101 -8.76 3.66 5.56
C GLY A 101 -8.56 3.21 4.11
N ALA A 102 -8.67 4.16 3.18
CA ALA A 102 -8.37 3.92 1.77
C ALA A 102 -6.88 4.13 1.43
N GLN A 103 -6.05 4.51 2.40
CA GLN A 103 -4.63 4.75 2.20
C GLN A 103 -3.78 4.13 3.29
N ARG A 104 -2.63 3.61 2.86
CA ARG A 104 -1.66 2.94 3.71
C ARG A 104 -0.25 3.31 3.27
N THR A 105 0.57 3.73 4.21
CA THR A 105 2.01 3.93 3.98
C THR A 105 2.83 2.88 4.74
N LEU A 106 3.84 2.32 4.06
CA LEU A 106 4.93 1.55 4.66
C LEU A 106 6.22 2.38 4.65
N LEU A 107 6.84 2.50 5.82
CA LEU A 107 8.20 3.00 6.01
C LEU A 107 9.15 1.80 6.18
N LEU A 108 10.08 1.63 5.26
CA LEU A 108 11.03 0.52 5.30
C LEU A 108 12.23 0.84 6.17
N GLY A 109 13.02 -0.19 6.52
CA GLY A 109 14.23 -0.03 7.34
C GLY A 109 15.36 0.75 6.64
N ASP A 110 15.25 0.99 5.34
CA ASP A 110 16.14 1.85 4.56
C ASP A 110 15.54 3.25 4.31
N ASP A 111 14.47 3.61 5.02
CA ASP A 111 13.72 4.87 4.87
C ASP A 111 12.99 5.03 3.51
N THR A 112 12.96 4.00 2.66
CA THR A 112 12.03 3.98 1.51
C THR A 112 10.60 4.09 2.03
N ARG A 113 9.81 4.99 1.42
CA ARG A 113 8.37 5.10 1.67
C ARG A 113 7.60 4.47 0.52
N ILE A 114 6.60 3.65 0.84
CA ILE A 114 5.65 3.11 -0.12
C ILE A 114 4.26 3.51 0.31
N THR A 115 3.56 4.29 -0.50
CA THR A 115 2.18 4.71 -0.24
C THR A 115 1.25 4.01 -1.21
N LEU A 116 0.24 3.34 -0.65
CA LEU A 116 -0.75 2.56 -1.36
C LEU A 116 -2.11 3.23 -1.21
N GLU A 117 -2.80 3.43 -2.33
CA GLU A 117 -4.18 3.92 -2.36
C GLU A 117 -5.09 2.79 -2.83
N ALA A 118 -6.18 2.56 -2.11
CA ALA A 118 -7.22 1.61 -2.43
C ALA A 118 -8.52 2.32 -2.81
N SER A 119 -9.41 1.63 -3.52
CA SER A 119 -10.73 2.16 -3.87
C SER A 119 -11.67 2.38 -2.66
N GLY A 120 -11.23 2.02 -1.46
CA GLY A 120 -11.91 2.14 -0.17
C GLY A 120 -11.25 1.25 0.89
N PRO A 121 -11.73 1.29 2.16
CA PRO A 121 -11.19 0.46 3.25
C PRO A 121 -11.23 -1.06 3.01
N HIS A 122 -12.16 -1.50 2.16
CA HIS A 122 -12.31 -2.88 1.70
C HIS A 122 -12.23 -2.95 0.16
N GLY A 123 -11.48 -2.03 -0.42
CA GLY A 123 -11.24 -1.93 -1.85
C GLY A 123 -9.93 -2.59 -2.24
N VAL A 124 -9.72 -2.79 -3.54
CA VAL A 124 -8.41 -3.20 -4.05
C VAL A 124 -7.46 -2.00 -4.12
N VAL A 125 -6.16 -2.25 -3.98
CA VAL A 125 -5.12 -1.24 -4.26
C VAL A 125 -5.19 -0.82 -5.73
N VAL A 126 -5.33 0.48 -5.99
CA VAL A 126 -5.45 1.09 -7.32
C VAL A 126 -4.21 1.89 -7.73
N LEU A 127 -3.45 2.43 -6.77
CA LEU A 127 -2.22 3.17 -7.01
C LEU A 127 -1.17 2.81 -5.97
N THR A 128 0.07 2.66 -6.43
CA THR A 128 1.25 2.49 -5.56
C THR A 128 2.29 3.53 -5.92
N SER A 129 2.69 4.31 -4.93
CA SER A 129 3.81 5.26 -5.00
C SER A 129 4.99 4.70 -4.21
N ILE A 130 6.20 4.77 -4.78
CA ILE A 130 7.45 4.39 -4.12
C ILE A 130 8.37 5.61 -4.14
N TYR A 131 8.78 6.05 -2.96
CA TYR A 131 9.73 7.14 -2.74
C TYR A 131 11.00 6.58 -2.11
N ASP A 132 12.04 6.47 -2.93
CA ASP A 132 13.34 5.91 -2.58
C ASP A 132 14.44 6.96 -2.81
N GLY A 133 14.65 7.80 -1.80
CA GLY A 133 15.57 8.94 -1.86
C GLY A 133 15.13 9.97 -2.92
N ARG A 134 15.82 10.01 -4.05
CA ARG A 134 15.48 10.88 -5.19
C ARG A 134 14.58 10.19 -6.23
N HIS A 135 14.34 8.89 -6.08
CA HIS A 135 13.59 8.10 -7.04
C HIS A 135 12.13 8.05 -6.60
N ASN A 136 11.27 8.63 -7.43
CA ASN A 136 9.82 8.54 -7.33
C ASN A 136 9.32 7.64 -8.44
N VAL A 137 8.55 6.61 -8.10
CA VAL A 137 7.87 5.73 -9.06
C VAL A 137 6.41 5.65 -8.67
N GLN A 138 5.51 5.87 -9.62
CA GLN A 138 4.07 5.69 -9.41
C GLN A 138 3.50 4.70 -10.41
N ILE A 139 2.66 3.81 -9.90
CA ILE A 139 2.20 2.62 -10.60
C ILE A 139 0.68 2.56 -10.49
N ASP A 140 0.01 2.51 -11.64
CA ASP A 140 -1.39 2.11 -11.73
C ASP A 140 -1.49 0.58 -11.55
N ASN A 141 -2.02 0.17 -10.39
CA ASN A 141 -2.19 -1.23 -10.02
C ASN A 141 -3.30 -1.92 -10.82
N ALA A 142 -4.25 -1.22 -11.44
CA ALA A 142 -5.26 -1.88 -12.27
C ALA A 142 -4.63 -2.47 -13.54
N THR A 143 -3.61 -1.80 -14.08
CA THR A 143 -3.01 -2.13 -15.38
C THR A 143 -1.55 -2.57 -15.32
N ASN A 144 -0.92 -2.61 -14.15
CA ASN A 144 0.54 -2.81 -14.01
C ASN A 144 1.33 -1.84 -14.91
N THR A 145 0.95 -0.57 -14.88
CA THR A 145 1.56 0.47 -15.71
C THR A 145 2.28 1.48 -14.82
N ILE A 146 3.52 1.79 -15.17
CA ILE A 146 4.25 2.90 -14.55
C ILE A 146 3.68 4.20 -15.14
N VAL A 147 3.01 4.99 -14.31
CA VAL A 147 2.38 6.25 -14.72
C VAL A 147 3.27 7.46 -14.46
N HIS A 148 4.27 7.32 -13.59
CA HIS A 148 5.28 8.34 -13.34
C HIS A 148 6.61 7.71 -12.88
N THR A 149 7.72 8.28 -13.33
CA THR A 149 9.05 7.97 -12.81
C THR A 149 9.93 9.21 -12.89
N SER A 150 10.69 9.48 -11.82
CA SER A 150 11.59 10.62 -11.73
C SER A 150 12.74 10.30 -10.80
N THR A 151 13.91 10.86 -11.09
CA THR A 151 15.08 10.85 -10.20
C THR A 151 15.41 12.25 -9.65
N SER A 152 14.47 13.20 -9.77
CA SER A 152 14.63 14.55 -9.23
C SER A 152 14.17 14.61 -7.78
N LEU A 153 14.99 15.22 -6.91
CA LEU A 153 14.63 15.41 -5.51
C LEU A 153 13.41 16.34 -5.38
N ALA A 154 13.37 17.39 -6.20
CA ALA A 154 12.27 18.35 -6.21
C ALA A 154 10.92 17.70 -6.52
N ASP A 155 10.90 16.86 -7.55
CA ASP A 155 9.72 16.09 -7.96
C ASP A 155 9.30 15.09 -6.86
N THR A 156 10.26 14.32 -6.36
CA THR A 156 10.04 13.33 -5.29
C THR A 156 9.43 13.96 -4.05
N LEU A 157 10.06 15.02 -3.51
CA LEU A 157 9.55 15.72 -2.33
C LEU A 157 8.18 16.36 -2.55
N CYS A 158 7.90 16.83 -3.76
CA CYS A 158 6.61 17.42 -4.07
C CYS A 158 5.48 16.37 -4.08
N HIS A 159 5.69 15.23 -4.74
CA HIS A 159 4.73 14.14 -4.73
C HIS A 159 4.56 13.56 -3.32
N GLU A 160 5.65 13.31 -2.61
CA GLU A 160 5.63 12.84 -1.22
C GLU A 160 4.82 13.78 -0.31
N ARG A 161 5.01 15.10 -0.41
CA ARG A 161 4.29 16.09 0.43
C ARG A 161 2.85 16.35 0.03
N THR A 162 2.43 15.93 -1.16
CA THR A 162 1.06 16.13 -1.65
C THR A 162 0.21 14.87 -1.58
N GLN A 163 0.83 13.74 -1.22
CA GLN A 163 0.16 12.49 -0.92
C GLN A 163 0.15 12.30 0.60
N HIS A 164 -1.04 12.37 1.22
CA HIS A 164 -1.16 12.02 2.63
C HIS A 164 -0.93 10.52 2.83
N ASP A 165 -0.47 10.15 4.03
CA ASP A 165 0.00 8.79 4.29
C ASP A 165 -1.09 7.79 4.68
N GLY A 166 -2.25 8.26 5.18
CA GLY A 166 -3.25 7.38 5.77
C GLY A 166 -2.72 6.60 6.97
N GLU A 167 -3.04 5.31 7.08
CA GLU A 167 -2.46 4.45 8.11
C GLU A 167 -0.97 4.20 7.81
N THR A 168 -0.05 4.59 8.69
CA THR A 168 1.39 4.39 8.47
C THR A 168 1.99 3.34 9.39
N ALA A 169 2.68 2.36 8.79
CA ALA A 169 3.44 1.36 9.52
C ALA A 169 4.91 1.34 9.11
N ARG A 170 5.77 0.89 10.02
CA ARG A 170 7.17 0.59 9.77
C ARG A 170 7.36 -0.92 9.64
N PHE A 171 8.14 -1.32 8.64
CA PHE A 171 8.61 -2.68 8.45
C PHE A 171 10.14 -2.70 8.37
N SER A 172 10.77 -3.46 9.26
CA SER A 172 12.21 -3.64 9.25
C SER A 172 12.59 -5.02 9.76
N THR A 173 13.79 -5.48 9.40
CA THR A 173 14.35 -6.74 9.89
C THR A 173 15.71 -6.48 10.52
N ASP A 174 15.91 -7.01 11.73
CA ASP A 174 17.21 -7.05 12.38
C ASP A 174 18.11 -8.06 11.65
N ALA A 175 19.23 -7.60 11.09
CA ALA A 175 20.09 -8.41 10.22
C ALA A 175 20.84 -9.52 10.98
N GLN A 176 20.99 -9.40 12.30
CA GLN A 176 21.73 -10.31 13.15
C GLN A 176 20.86 -11.48 13.64
N THR A 177 19.58 -11.20 13.89
CA THR A 177 18.61 -12.18 14.41
C THR A 177 17.65 -12.68 13.34
N GLY A 178 17.50 -11.94 12.24
CA GLY A 178 16.51 -12.19 11.20
C GLY A 178 15.07 -11.87 11.61
N ILE A 179 14.87 -11.30 12.80
CA ILE A 179 13.55 -10.94 13.32
C ILE A 179 13.04 -9.71 12.59
N ALA A 180 11.95 -9.87 11.84
CA ALA A 180 11.18 -8.76 11.33
C ALA A 180 10.21 -8.20 12.37
N VAL A 181 10.04 -6.89 12.35
CA VAL A 181 9.07 -6.13 13.15
C VAL A 181 8.15 -5.37 12.19
N TYR A 182 6.84 -5.53 12.40
CA TYR A 182 5.81 -4.78 11.71
C TYR A 182 4.95 -4.03 12.73
N ARG A 183 4.91 -2.70 12.61
CA ARG A 183 4.35 -1.82 13.65
C ARG A 183 3.67 -0.61 13.02
N GLN A 184 2.45 -0.32 13.48
CA GLN A 184 1.77 0.94 13.22
C GLN A 184 2.48 2.08 13.97
N VAL A 185 2.61 3.24 13.34
CA VAL A 185 3.34 4.39 13.90
C VAL A 185 2.42 5.61 14.07
N TYR A 186 1.64 5.94 13.05
CA TYR A 186 0.69 7.05 13.07
C TYR A 186 -0.39 6.87 12.01
N VAL A 187 -1.43 7.69 12.10
CA VAL A 187 -2.41 7.90 11.03
C VAL A 187 -2.36 9.36 10.62
N GLU A 188 -2.22 9.62 9.32
CA GLU A 188 -2.29 10.98 8.75
C GLU A 188 -3.60 11.12 7.95
N ASP A 189 -4.37 12.17 8.25
CA ASP A 189 -5.60 12.46 7.52
C ASP A 189 -5.35 13.26 6.22
N ALA A 190 -6.39 13.45 5.41
CA ALA A 190 -6.31 14.21 4.17
C ALA A 190 -6.00 15.71 4.35
N ALA A 191 -6.02 16.20 5.60
CA ALA A 191 -5.59 17.55 5.97
C ALA A 191 -4.14 17.57 6.51
N PHE A 192 -3.38 16.48 6.29
CA PHE A 192 -2.01 16.30 6.75
C PHE A 192 -1.86 16.45 8.27
N GLN A 193 -2.91 16.12 9.03
CA GLN A 193 -2.84 16.06 10.48
C GLN A 193 -2.48 14.64 10.90
N THR A 194 -1.36 14.51 11.62
CA THR A 194 -0.88 13.23 12.12
C THR A 194 -1.38 12.97 13.54
N THR A 195 -1.98 11.80 13.76
CA THR A 195 -2.29 11.26 15.09
C THR A 195 -1.35 10.09 15.38
N PRO A 196 -0.55 10.14 16.46
CA PRO A 196 0.29 9.01 16.86
C PRO A 196 -0.55 7.75 17.11
N ASP A 197 -0.07 6.61 16.62
CA ASP A 197 -0.74 5.32 16.74
C ASP A 197 0.31 4.21 16.85
N ASP A 198 1.07 4.23 17.96
CA ASP A 198 2.18 3.32 18.18
C ASP A 198 1.68 1.95 18.65
N GLN A 199 1.39 1.07 17.70
CA GLN A 199 0.88 -0.28 17.96
C GLN A 199 1.74 -1.33 17.28
N MET A 200 2.24 -2.29 18.06
CA MET A 200 2.88 -3.48 17.48
C MET A 200 1.82 -4.30 16.74
N LEU A 201 2.08 -4.62 15.48
CA LEU A 201 1.18 -5.44 14.67
C LEU A 201 1.67 -6.89 14.63
N GLY A 202 2.95 -7.11 14.35
CA GLY A 202 3.51 -8.45 14.22
C GLY A 202 5.03 -8.51 14.39
N THR A 203 5.52 -9.67 14.82
CA THR A 203 6.96 -10.02 14.73
C THR A 203 7.15 -11.43 14.19
N THR A 204 8.33 -11.72 13.65
CA THR A 204 8.70 -13.08 13.22
C THR A 204 9.61 -13.77 14.25
N GLY A 205 9.76 -15.09 14.17
CA GLY A 205 10.68 -15.86 15.01
C GLY A 205 12.16 -15.79 14.61
N GLY A 206 12.51 -15.03 13.58
CA GLY A 206 13.89 -14.84 13.14
C GLY A 206 14.54 -16.11 12.57
N PHE A 207 15.87 -16.17 12.63
CA PHE A 207 16.63 -17.32 12.11
C PHE A 207 16.36 -18.63 12.86
N GLU A 208 16.03 -18.54 14.15
CA GLU A 208 15.76 -19.70 14.99
C GLU A 208 14.39 -20.34 14.68
N ASN A 209 13.39 -19.54 14.30
CA ASN A 209 12.07 -20.03 13.96
C ASN A 209 11.44 -19.26 12.78
N PRO A 210 11.89 -19.52 11.54
CA PRO A 210 11.54 -18.71 10.36
C PRO A 210 10.06 -18.76 9.96
N ASN A 211 9.31 -19.77 10.43
CA ASN A 211 7.89 -19.94 10.14
C ASN A 211 6.98 -19.35 11.23
N GLN A 212 7.55 -18.87 12.34
CA GLN A 212 6.76 -18.27 13.42
C GLN A 212 6.45 -16.81 13.09
N VAL A 213 5.18 -16.46 13.24
CA VAL A 213 4.67 -15.10 13.26
C VAL A 213 3.91 -14.91 14.57
N ASN A 214 4.35 -13.96 15.38
CA ASN A 214 3.64 -13.51 16.55
C ASN A 214 2.75 -12.34 16.12
N ASP A 215 1.46 -12.59 16.09
CA ASP A 215 0.44 -11.59 15.82
C ASP A 215 0.07 -10.88 17.13
N TYR A 216 0.17 -9.55 17.15
CA TYR A 216 -0.18 -8.72 18.30
C TYR A 216 -1.44 -7.89 18.04
N TYR A 217 -2.01 -7.97 16.85
CA TYR A 217 -3.23 -7.25 16.49
C TYR A 217 -4.43 -8.19 16.58
N ASP A 218 -5.28 -7.97 17.58
CA ASP A 218 -6.57 -8.65 17.68
C ASP A 218 -7.56 -7.95 16.74
N ASP A 219 -7.61 -8.36 15.47
CA ASP A 219 -8.53 -7.77 14.50
C ASP A 219 -9.97 -8.12 14.89
N PRO A 220 -10.78 -7.16 15.38
CA PRO A 220 -12.12 -7.47 15.89
C PRO A 220 -13.10 -7.91 14.80
N ARG A 221 -12.72 -7.78 13.52
CA ARG A 221 -13.53 -8.19 12.37
C ARG A 221 -13.35 -9.67 12.04
N LEU A 222 -12.24 -10.25 12.46
CA LEU A 222 -11.99 -11.68 12.30
C LEU A 222 -12.38 -12.37 13.60
N GLY A 223 -13.42 -13.19 13.54
CA GLY A 223 -13.82 -14.02 14.67
C GLY A 223 -12.71 -15.03 14.98
N HIS A 224 -11.78 -14.64 15.86
CA HIS A 224 -10.62 -15.37 16.36
C HIS A 224 -9.48 -15.57 15.33
N THR A 225 -8.47 -14.70 15.35
CA THR A 225 -7.13 -14.93 14.75
C THR A 225 -6.09 -15.42 15.73
#